data_AF-F7Q0U3-F1
#
_entry.id   AF-F7Q0U3-F1
#
_cell.length_a   1.000
_cell.length_b   1.000
_cell.length_c   1.000
_cell.angle_alpha   90.00
_cell.angle_beta   90.00
_cell.angle_gamma   90.00
#
_symmetry.space_group_name_H-M   'P 1'
#
loop_
_entity.id
_entity.type
_entity.pdbx_description
1 polymer ?
#
loop_
_entity_poly.entity_id
_entity_poly.type
_entity_poly.pdbx_seq_one_letter_code
_entity_poly.pdbx_strand_id
1 'polypeptide(L)'
;MNNRVNSVAKVRIFHAATIERPVDIYINDQQVISGLEYGEVTEYLPLEKGRYNVKIYDSENGDLLYNQTIMIDGDKYLTISAISETGQLKLVVLEDEVANRKSSLKKRKEDTVIKKVQDRLGNTIEVVVDQTGEIVEDAIDETGNIMVHAGDRIKRVIDRVGNVYEVVVNQSGKIIAKVISDLGNVVEGLVNRIGNTVKKTVDQFGNTVEVVVDGLENTVGWVIDELGDIVGETASDLSNLANGTTNEYVDLNEDTEFGFESMIPDFANNRVSHKSNDDDQAQVRFVHLSPNAPAVDITLPDGTKLFVDTAYKEVTDYIPVGAGTVDLQVRPTGTNQVALRIPNVIFDPGQMYTVYAIGLLNGNPPLEAILFEDQM
;
A
#
# COMPACT_ATOMS: atom_id res chain seq x y z
N MET A 1 13.72 -3.38 58.69
CA MET A 1 13.19 -3.03 57.34
C MET A 1 13.98 -3.82 56.32
N ASN A 2 13.37 -4.27 55.22
CA ASN A 2 14.10 -4.96 54.16
C ASN A 2 14.69 -3.92 53.19
N ASN A 3 16.02 -3.84 53.13
CA ASN A 3 16.68 -3.19 51.99
C ASN A 3 16.38 -4.04 50.74
N ARG A 4 15.41 -3.58 49.93
CA ARG A 4 15.45 -3.89 48.50
C ARG A 4 16.63 -3.11 47.96
N VAL A 5 17.71 -3.80 47.61
CA VAL A 5 18.70 -3.25 46.69
C VAL A 5 17.95 -3.15 45.36
N ASN A 6 17.65 -1.93 44.92
CA ASN A 6 17.12 -1.73 43.57
C ASN A 6 18.25 -2.07 42.61
N SER A 7 18.14 -3.25 42.03
CA SER A 7 18.98 -3.78 40.95
C SER A 7 18.99 -2.77 39.78
N VAL A 8 20.16 -2.47 39.22
CA VAL A 8 20.37 -1.38 38.25
C VAL A 8 20.79 -1.96 36.91
N ALA A 9 20.08 -1.60 35.85
CA ALA A 9 20.45 -1.86 34.47
C ALA A 9 21.42 -0.78 33.95
N LYS A 10 22.24 -1.17 32.98
CA LYS A 10 22.97 -0.26 32.10
C LYS A 10 22.23 -0.21 30.78
N VAL A 11 21.79 0.98 30.36
CA VAL A 11 20.89 1.14 29.21
C VAL A 11 21.46 2.20 28.27
N ARG A 12 21.78 1.80 27.04
CA ARG A 12 22.06 2.71 25.92
C ARG A 12 20.90 2.73 24.94
N ILE A 13 20.79 3.77 24.14
CA ILE A 13 19.73 3.96 23.14
C ILE A 13 20.35 4.12 21.76
N PHE A 14 19.82 3.47 20.73
CA PHE A 14 20.34 3.45 19.36
C PHE A 14 19.27 3.93 18.37
N HIS A 15 19.60 4.90 17.51
CA HIS A 15 18.70 5.42 16.49
C HIS A 15 18.84 4.68 15.14
N ALA A 16 18.14 3.57 14.98
CA ALA A 16 18.04 2.82 13.72
C ALA A 16 16.76 3.12 12.90
N ALA A 17 15.91 4.06 13.34
CA ALA A 17 14.67 4.41 12.67
C ALA A 17 14.91 5.21 11.39
N THR A 18 14.27 4.81 10.29
CA THR A 18 14.45 5.34 8.92
C THR A 18 13.76 6.70 8.69
N ILE A 19 13.76 7.57 9.70
CA ILE A 19 13.07 8.88 9.68
C ILE A 19 14.01 10.05 9.43
N GLU A 20 15.33 9.81 9.42
CA GLU A 20 16.39 10.76 9.00
C GLU A 20 16.32 12.15 9.66
N ARG A 21 15.89 12.21 10.92
CA ARG A 21 15.88 13.43 11.75
C ARG A 21 16.46 13.13 13.12
N PRO A 22 17.18 14.08 13.75
CA PRO A 22 17.58 13.93 15.14
C PRO A 22 16.35 13.82 16.05
N VAL A 23 16.45 13.05 17.13
CA VAL A 23 15.34 12.87 18.08
C VAL A 23 15.70 13.20 19.52
N ASP A 24 14.73 13.82 20.21
CA ASP A 24 14.76 14.10 21.63
C ASP A 24 14.07 12.96 22.38
N ILE A 25 14.76 12.38 23.38
CA ILE A 25 14.28 11.20 24.09
C ILE A 25 14.00 11.55 25.55
N TYR A 26 12.77 11.25 25.97
CA TYR A 26 12.25 11.52 27.30
C TYR A 26 11.95 10.19 28.00
N ILE A 27 12.37 10.08 29.26
CA ILE A 27 12.08 8.95 30.15
C ILE A 27 11.34 9.48 31.37
N ASN A 28 10.11 9.02 31.59
CA ASN A 28 9.21 9.49 32.64
C ASN A 28 9.07 11.01 32.66
N ASP A 29 8.79 11.61 31.49
CA ASP A 29 8.64 13.05 31.24
C ASP A 29 9.89 13.92 31.50
N GLN A 30 11.03 13.33 31.89
CA GLN A 30 12.32 14.02 31.91
C GLN A 30 13.07 13.76 30.60
N GLN A 31 13.56 14.81 29.94
CA GLN A 31 14.49 14.65 28.82
C GLN A 31 15.81 14.02 29.30
N VAL A 32 16.26 12.98 28.60
CA VAL A 32 17.51 12.27 28.90
C VAL A 32 18.53 12.40 27.77
N ILE A 33 18.07 12.56 26.53
CA ILE A 33 18.88 12.78 25.33
C ILE A 33 18.23 13.90 24.50
N SER A 34 19.03 14.70 23.80
CA SER A 34 18.56 15.67 22.81
C SER A 34 19.35 15.49 21.52
N GLY A 35 18.67 15.59 20.38
CA GLY A 35 19.29 15.58 19.05
C GLY A 35 20.09 14.32 18.72
N LEU A 36 19.64 13.12 19.14
CA LEU A 36 20.31 11.87 18.76
C LEU A 36 20.12 11.64 17.26
N GLU A 37 21.21 11.68 16.47
CA GLU A 37 21.14 11.55 15.01
C GLU A 37 20.92 10.10 14.56
N TYR A 38 20.48 9.93 13.30
CA TYR A 38 20.33 8.60 12.71
C TYR A 38 21.68 7.87 12.64
N GLY A 39 21.71 6.63 13.15
CA GLY A 39 22.92 5.82 13.27
C GLY A 39 23.68 6.02 14.59
N GLU A 40 23.36 7.03 15.41
CA GLU A 40 24.02 7.24 16.69
C GLU A 40 23.51 6.31 17.81
N VAL A 41 24.42 5.94 18.70
CA VAL A 41 24.15 5.24 19.96
C VAL A 41 24.64 6.04 21.15
N THR A 42 23.88 6.06 22.24
CA THR A 42 24.25 6.75 23.47
C THR A 42 25.28 5.97 24.29
N GLU A 43 25.91 6.65 25.24
CA GLU A 43 26.55 6.00 26.39
C GLU A 43 25.55 5.23 27.26
N TYR A 44 26.06 4.29 28.08
CA TYR A 44 25.27 3.46 28.98
C TYR A 44 24.80 4.20 30.26
N LEU A 45 23.56 4.67 30.24
CA LEU A 45 22.90 5.32 31.38
C LEU A 45 22.45 4.27 32.43
N PRO A 46 22.60 4.54 33.75
CA PRO A 46 22.06 3.68 34.79
C PRO A 46 20.55 3.90 34.98
N LEU A 47 19.75 2.84 34.87
CA LEU A 47 18.31 2.84 35.21
C LEU A 47 18.02 1.77 36.26
N GLU A 48 17.18 2.06 37.26
CA GLU A 48 16.75 1.04 38.23
C GLU A 48 15.80 0.01 37.57
N LYS A 49 15.65 -1.17 38.17
CA LYS A 49 14.63 -2.14 37.76
C LYS A 49 13.23 -1.56 37.95
N GLY A 50 12.48 -1.37 36.86
CA GLY A 50 11.21 -0.65 36.92
C GLY A 50 10.39 -0.60 35.62
N ARG A 51 9.35 0.23 35.64
CA ARG A 51 8.56 0.61 34.46
C ARG A 51 8.93 2.04 34.07
N TYR A 52 9.23 2.23 32.79
CA TYR A 52 9.63 3.52 32.24
C TYR A 52 8.76 3.87 31.06
N ASN A 53 8.15 5.06 31.08
CA ASN A 53 7.51 5.62 29.90
C ASN A 53 8.57 6.32 29.05
N VAL A 54 8.87 5.75 27.90
CA VAL A 54 9.75 6.35 26.89
C VAL A 54 8.89 7.10 25.89
N LYS A 55 9.20 8.37 25.67
CA LYS A 55 8.67 9.19 24.58
C LYS A 55 9.83 9.63 23.69
N ILE A 56 9.57 9.68 22.39
CA ILE A 56 10.52 10.17 21.39
C ILE A 56 9.83 11.27 20.61
N TYR A 57 10.51 12.41 20.51
CA TYR A 57 10.07 13.60 19.80
C TYR A 57 11.04 13.91 18.66
N ASP A 58 10.52 14.49 17.59
CA ASP A 58 11.32 15.13 16.53
C ASP A 58 12.04 16.36 17.12
N SER A 59 13.38 16.42 17.04
CA SER A 59 14.15 17.52 17.63
C SER A 59 14.04 18.84 16.87
N GLU A 60 13.59 18.83 15.61
CA GLU A 60 13.48 20.05 14.79
C GLU A 60 12.15 20.77 15.02
N ASN A 61 11.05 20.01 15.13
CA ASN A 61 9.70 20.58 15.20
C ASN A 61 8.94 20.30 16.51
N GLY A 62 9.41 19.37 17.35
CA GLY A 62 8.80 19.01 18.63
C GLY A 62 7.57 18.08 18.54
N ASP A 63 7.31 17.45 17.40
CA ASP A 63 6.21 16.48 17.23
C ASP A 63 6.48 15.19 18.04
N LEU A 64 5.45 14.65 18.69
CA LEU A 64 5.53 13.38 19.40
C LEU A 64 5.48 12.20 18.41
N LEU A 65 6.64 11.60 18.15
CA LEU A 65 6.78 10.48 17.21
C LEU A 65 6.39 9.13 17.84
N TYR A 66 6.65 8.95 19.14
CA TYR A 66 6.41 7.67 19.83
C TYR A 66 6.20 7.83 21.34
N ASN A 67 5.38 6.95 21.92
CA ASN A 67 5.06 6.95 23.35
C ASN A 67 4.68 5.52 23.81
N GLN A 68 5.55 4.85 24.57
CA GLN A 68 5.25 3.52 25.13
C GLN A 68 5.82 3.37 26.56
N THR A 69 5.25 2.46 27.36
CA THR A 69 5.86 2.00 28.62
C THR A 69 6.61 0.71 28.41
N ILE A 70 7.89 0.68 28.77
CA ILE A 70 8.74 -0.52 28.74
C ILE A 70 9.02 -1.03 30.17
N MET A 71 9.39 -2.30 30.27
CA MET A 71 9.97 -2.91 31.47
C MET A 71 11.50 -2.86 31.36
N ILE A 72 12.18 -2.43 32.43
CA ILE A 72 13.63 -2.57 32.57
C ILE A 72 13.91 -3.56 33.71
N ASP A 73 14.60 -4.64 33.38
CA ASP A 73 15.19 -5.56 34.37
C ASP A 73 16.61 -5.10 34.69
N GLY A 74 16.91 -4.94 35.99
CA GLY A 74 18.25 -4.57 36.46
C GLY A 74 19.26 -5.72 36.44
N ASP A 75 20.52 -5.39 36.72
CA ASP A 75 21.71 -6.24 36.61
C ASP A 75 21.97 -6.73 35.17
N LYS A 76 21.39 -6.04 34.17
CA LYS A 76 21.56 -6.27 32.73
C LYS A 76 22.24 -5.09 32.05
N TYR A 77 22.91 -5.36 30.93
CA TYR A 77 23.26 -4.35 29.93
C TYR A 77 22.24 -4.46 28.79
N LEU A 78 21.69 -3.33 28.35
CA LEU A 78 20.58 -3.27 27.41
C LEU A 78 20.81 -2.19 26.34
N THR A 79 20.49 -2.54 25.10
CA THR A 79 20.42 -1.60 23.98
C THR A 79 18.96 -1.42 23.59
N ILE A 80 18.44 -0.20 23.71
CA ILE A 80 17.10 0.19 23.25
C ILE A 80 17.22 0.75 21.83
N SER A 81 16.89 -0.04 20.83
CA SER A 81 16.90 0.38 19.43
C SER A 81 15.55 0.98 19.04
N ALA A 82 15.54 2.25 18.68
CA ALA A 82 14.43 2.87 17.94
C ALA A 82 14.53 2.45 16.47
N ILE A 83 13.48 1.85 15.92
CA ILE A 83 13.43 1.32 14.54
C ILE A 83 12.14 1.75 13.83
N SER A 84 12.13 1.71 12.50
CA SER A 84 10.90 1.85 11.71
C SER A 84 10.29 0.48 11.43
N GLU A 85 9.05 0.22 11.87
CA GLU A 85 8.26 -0.95 11.47
C GLU A 85 7.02 -0.46 10.71
N THR A 86 6.83 -0.89 9.45
CA THR A 86 5.73 -0.42 8.57
C THR A 86 5.59 1.11 8.43
N GLY A 87 6.69 1.85 8.59
CA GLY A 87 6.71 3.32 8.55
C GLY A 87 6.35 4.01 9.87
N GLN A 88 6.20 3.27 10.97
CA GLN A 88 5.99 3.80 12.33
C GLN A 88 7.20 3.51 13.21
N LEU A 89 7.51 4.41 14.15
CA LEU A 89 8.60 4.20 15.11
C LEU A 89 8.18 3.13 16.13
N LYS A 90 9.08 2.19 16.41
CA LYS A 90 8.95 1.13 17.41
C LYS A 90 10.24 1.01 18.23
N LEU A 91 10.14 0.64 19.51
CA LEU A 91 11.29 0.23 20.30
C LEU A 91 11.46 -1.29 20.29
N VAL A 92 12.70 -1.73 20.12
CA VAL A 92 13.17 -3.09 20.41
C VAL A 92 14.22 -2.99 21.51
N VAL A 93 14.10 -3.83 22.54
CA VAL A 93 15.04 -3.86 23.67
C VAL A 93 15.86 -5.13 23.57
N LEU A 94 17.17 -4.98 23.42
CA LEU A 94 18.14 -6.06 23.31
C LEU A 94 18.94 -6.18 24.60
N GLU A 95 19.42 -7.39 24.90
CA GLU A 95 20.31 -7.66 26.02
C GLU A 95 21.74 -7.86 25.49
N ASP A 96 22.69 -7.19 26.13
CA ASP A 96 24.10 -7.18 25.75
C ASP A 96 24.89 -8.06 26.73
N GLU A 97 25.72 -8.99 26.21
CA GLU A 97 26.53 -9.88 27.05
C GLU A 97 27.72 -9.16 27.70
N VAL A 98 28.19 -9.71 28.83
CA VAL A 98 29.30 -9.17 29.64
C VAL A 98 30.25 -10.32 30.01
N ALA A 99 31.55 -10.16 29.79
CA ALA A 99 32.55 -11.24 29.73
C ALA A 99 33.07 -11.72 31.10
N ASN A 100 32.15 -12.02 32.03
CA ASN A 100 32.46 -12.26 33.44
C ASN A 100 33.15 -13.63 33.71
N ARG A 101 34.47 -13.67 33.47
CA ARG A 101 35.36 -14.86 33.54
C ARG A 101 35.31 -15.65 34.85
N LYS A 102 34.91 -15.07 35.99
CA LYS A 102 34.85 -15.78 37.29
C LYS A 102 33.69 -16.77 37.41
N SER A 103 32.68 -16.70 36.54
CA SER A 103 31.57 -17.66 36.51
C SER A 103 32.05 -19.07 36.13
N SER A 104 32.85 -19.18 35.07
CA SER A 104 33.24 -20.39 34.32
C SER A 104 33.54 -21.66 35.14
N LEU A 105 34.35 -21.56 36.20
CA LEU A 105 34.79 -22.72 37.00
C LEU A 105 33.74 -23.22 38.00
N LYS A 106 32.83 -22.35 38.45
CA LYS A 106 31.65 -22.74 39.24
C LYS A 106 30.53 -23.21 38.31
N LYS A 107 30.33 -22.48 37.20
CA LYS A 107 29.51 -22.86 36.04
C LYS A 107 29.73 -24.32 35.67
N ARG A 108 30.93 -24.77 35.30
CA ARG A 108 31.17 -26.17 34.86
C ARG A 108 30.58 -27.29 35.75
N LYS A 109 30.47 -27.13 37.07
CA LYS A 109 29.78 -28.10 37.95
C LYS A 109 28.27 -27.86 38.05
N GLU A 110 27.85 -26.59 38.12
CA GLU A 110 26.43 -26.22 38.14
C GLU A 110 25.79 -26.52 36.78
N ASP A 111 26.39 -26.11 35.66
CA ASP A 111 26.10 -26.50 34.28
C ASP A 111 25.98 -28.02 34.08
N THR A 112 26.76 -28.86 34.77
CA THR A 112 26.62 -30.32 34.63
C THR A 112 25.32 -30.86 35.23
N VAL A 113 24.76 -30.16 36.24
CA VAL A 113 23.47 -30.48 36.87
C VAL A 113 22.33 -29.73 36.17
N ILE A 114 22.53 -28.44 35.89
CA ILE A 114 21.62 -27.56 35.15
C ILE A 114 21.39 -28.13 33.75
N LYS A 115 22.42 -28.56 33.02
CA LYS A 115 22.25 -29.23 31.72
C LYS A 115 21.42 -30.51 31.86
N LYS A 116 21.72 -31.39 32.82
CA LYS A 116 20.86 -32.58 33.09
C LYS A 116 19.42 -32.24 33.50
N VAL A 117 19.16 -31.04 34.01
CA VAL A 117 17.81 -30.53 34.30
C VAL A 117 17.20 -29.90 33.04
N GLN A 118 17.97 -29.18 32.22
CA GLN A 118 17.56 -28.59 30.93
C GLN A 118 17.34 -29.66 29.85
N ASP A 119 18.10 -30.75 29.82
CA ASP A 119 17.90 -31.89 28.91
C ASP A 119 16.56 -32.57 29.23
N ARG A 120 16.24 -32.70 30.53
CA ARG A 120 14.99 -33.32 31.01
C ARG A 120 13.79 -32.39 30.90
N LEU A 121 13.95 -31.11 31.24
CA LEU A 121 12.93 -30.09 31.04
C LEU A 121 12.72 -29.83 29.55
N GLY A 122 13.77 -29.85 28.74
CA GLY A 122 13.74 -29.74 27.28
C GLY A 122 12.85 -30.81 26.69
N ASN A 123 13.16 -32.09 26.92
CA ASN A 123 12.32 -33.22 26.50
C ASN A 123 10.88 -33.14 27.06
N THR A 124 10.70 -32.65 28.30
CA THR A 124 9.34 -32.44 28.87
C THR A 124 8.59 -31.28 28.18
N ILE A 125 9.29 -30.22 27.81
CA ILE A 125 8.76 -29.04 27.11
C ILE A 125 8.49 -29.39 25.65
N GLU A 126 9.36 -30.16 24.99
CA GLU A 126 9.20 -30.74 23.65
C GLU A 126 7.89 -31.54 23.60
N VAL A 127 7.72 -32.54 24.47
CA VAL A 127 6.46 -33.32 24.57
C VAL A 127 5.23 -32.44 24.86
N VAL A 128 5.36 -31.38 25.67
CA VAL A 128 4.24 -30.46 25.95
C VAL A 128 3.98 -29.48 24.80
N VAL A 129 5.00 -29.07 24.06
CA VAL A 129 4.91 -28.20 22.87
C VAL A 129 4.32 -28.99 21.71
N ASP A 130 4.72 -30.25 21.51
CA ASP A 130 4.14 -31.15 20.53
C ASP A 130 2.63 -31.35 20.82
N GLN A 131 2.28 -31.74 22.05
CA GLN A 131 0.88 -31.92 22.46
C GLN A 131 0.06 -30.63 22.39
N THR A 132 0.66 -29.48 22.71
CA THR A 132 -0.01 -28.17 22.57
C THR A 132 -0.12 -27.77 21.09
N GLY A 133 0.84 -28.17 20.25
CA GLY A 133 0.85 -28.00 18.81
C GLY A 133 -0.29 -28.77 18.16
N GLU A 134 -0.41 -30.07 18.44
CA GLU A 134 -1.54 -30.91 17.99
C GLU A 134 -2.89 -30.29 18.38
N ILE A 135 -3.04 -29.84 19.65
CA ILE A 135 -4.27 -29.18 20.13
C ILE A 135 -4.54 -27.84 19.41
N VAL A 136 -3.49 -27.10 19.05
CA VAL A 136 -3.61 -25.82 18.32
C VAL A 136 -3.93 -26.05 16.84
N GLU A 137 -3.35 -27.06 16.21
CA GLU A 137 -3.67 -27.46 14.82
C GLU A 137 -5.11 -27.96 14.71
N ASP A 138 -5.56 -28.87 15.58
CA ASP A 138 -6.96 -29.32 15.67
C ASP A 138 -7.93 -28.13 15.84
N ALA A 139 -7.61 -27.18 16.72
CA ALA A 139 -8.45 -26.01 16.96
C ALA A 139 -8.45 -25.00 15.80
N ILE A 140 -7.34 -24.87 15.07
CA ILE A 140 -7.24 -24.07 13.85
C ILE A 140 -8.06 -24.72 12.72
N ASP A 141 -7.99 -26.04 12.56
CA ASP A 141 -8.74 -26.77 11.54
C ASP A 141 -10.25 -26.79 11.83
N GLU A 142 -10.69 -26.96 13.09
CA GLU A 142 -12.11 -26.81 13.44
C GLU A 142 -12.60 -25.37 13.16
N THR A 143 -11.80 -24.36 13.51
CA THR A 143 -12.10 -22.95 13.22
C THR A 143 -12.17 -22.66 11.71
N GLY A 144 -11.23 -23.21 10.93
CA GLY A 144 -11.21 -23.11 9.47
C GLY A 144 -12.44 -23.76 8.84
N ASN A 145 -12.80 -24.96 9.29
CA ASN A 145 -14.02 -25.65 8.86
C ASN A 145 -15.28 -24.84 9.19
N ILE A 146 -15.38 -24.24 10.39
CA ILE A 146 -16.48 -23.34 10.76
C ILE A 146 -16.53 -22.12 9.82
N MET A 147 -15.38 -21.54 9.48
CA MET A 147 -15.32 -20.36 8.59
C MET A 147 -15.71 -20.69 7.14
N VAL A 148 -15.33 -21.85 6.61
CA VAL A 148 -15.79 -22.35 5.30
C VAL A 148 -17.31 -22.51 5.29
N HIS A 149 -17.89 -23.17 6.30
CA HIS A 149 -19.34 -23.33 6.43
C HIS A 149 -20.07 -21.99 6.60
N ALA A 150 -19.46 -21.00 7.26
CA ALA A 150 -19.99 -19.64 7.34
C ALA A 150 -19.97 -18.95 5.97
N GLY A 151 -18.88 -19.06 5.22
CA GLY A 151 -18.75 -18.55 3.85
C GLY A 151 -19.83 -19.12 2.91
N ASP A 152 -20.03 -20.44 2.92
CA ASP A 152 -21.09 -21.10 2.13
C ASP A 152 -22.50 -20.68 2.53
N ARG A 153 -22.73 -20.33 3.80
CA ARG A 153 -24.02 -19.78 4.26
C ARG A 153 -24.20 -18.34 3.79
N ILE A 154 -23.16 -17.51 3.85
CA ILE A 154 -23.16 -16.13 3.36
C ILE A 154 -23.39 -16.10 1.84
N LYS A 155 -22.69 -16.94 1.07
CA LYS A 155 -22.86 -17.05 -0.39
C LYS A 155 -24.31 -17.36 -0.77
N ARG A 156 -24.92 -18.37 -0.16
CA ARG A 156 -26.34 -18.72 -0.38
C ARG A 156 -27.33 -17.59 -0.01
N VAL A 157 -26.96 -16.69 0.91
CA VAL A 157 -27.76 -15.48 1.19
C VAL A 157 -27.57 -14.43 0.10
N ILE A 158 -26.33 -14.19 -0.33
CA ILE A 158 -26.01 -13.26 -1.44
C ILE A 158 -26.71 -13.70 -2.72
N ASP A 159 -26.60 -14.97 -3.12
CA ASP A 159 -27.26 -15.53 -4.30
C ASP A 159 -28.79 -15.31 -4.25
N ARG A 160 -29.41 -15.53 -3.07
CA ARG A 160 -30.85 -15.33 -2.88
C ARG A 160 -31.26 -13.86 -2.92
N VAL A 161 -30.41 -12.94 -2.44
CA VAL A 161 -30.64 -11.48 -2.54
C VAL A 161 -30.50 -11.02 -4.00
N GLY A 162 -29.49 -11.52 -4.73
CA GLY A 162 -29.31 -11.24 -6.16
C GLY A 162 -30.52 -11.67 -7.00
N ASN A 163 -31.02 -12.89 -6.79
CA ASN A 163 -32.22 -13.38 -7.46
C ASN A 163 -33.48 -12.53 -7.15
N VAL A 164 -33.64 -12.05 -5.90
CA VAL A 164 -34.75 -11.14 -5.55
C VAL A 164 -34.58 -9.78 -6.23
N TYR A 165 -33.36 -9.23 -6.27
CA TYR A 165 -33.06 -7.98 -6.96
C TYR A 165 -33.37 -8.07 -8.46
N GLU A 166 -32.94 -9.15 -9.13
CA GLU A 166 -33.23 -9.39 -10.55
C GLU A 166 -34.75 -9.46 -10.81
N VAL A 167 -35.50 -10.17 -9.97
CA VAL A 167 -36.97 -10.25 -10.10
C VAL A 167 -37.62 -8.87 -9.93
N VAL A 168 -37.22 -8.09 -8.91
CA VAL A 168 -37.78 -6.76 -8.64
C VAL A 168 -37.45 -5.78 -9.77
N VAL A 169 -36.22 -5.77 -10.29
CA VAL A 169 -35.81 -4.90 -11.41
C VAL A 169 -36.56 -5.28 -12.68
N ASN A 170 -36.64 -6.57 -13.02
CA ASN A 170 -37.36 -7.04 -14.22
C ASN A 170 -38.88 -6.78 -14.15
N GLN A 171 -39.50 -6.88 -12.96
CA GLN A 171 -40.91 -6.53 -12.77
C GLN A 171 -41.11 -5.01 -12.87
N SER A 172 -40.25 -4.22 -12.24
CA SER A 172 -40.31 -2.75 -12.29
C SER A 172 -40.15 -2.22 -13.71
N GLY A 173 -39.20 -2.76 -14.48
CA GLY A 173 -39.00 -2.43 -15.90
C GLY A 173 -40.23 -2.73 -16.76
N LYS A 174 -40.90 -3.88 -16.54
CA LYS A 174 -42.15 -4.23 -17.24
C LYS A 174 -43.30 -3.29 -16.88
N ILE A 175 -43.41 -2.87 -15.62
CA ILE A 175 -44.41 -1.89 -15.18
C ILE A 175 -44.15 -0.53 -15.84
N ILE A 176 -42.90 -0.04 -15.82
CA ILE A 176 -42.50 1.23 -16.44
C ILE A 176 -42.77 1.21 -17.94
N ALA A 177 -42.36 0.15 -18.65
CA ALA A 177 -42.59 0.00 -20.09
C ALA A 177 -44.09 0.00 -20.43
N LYS A 178 -44.93 -0.65 -19.61
CA LYS A 178 -46.39 -0.58 -19.79
C LYS A 178 -46.92 0.83 -19.56
N VAL A 179 -46.53 1.51 -18.49
CA VAL A 179 -46.98 2.89 -18.21
C VAL A 179 -46.60 3.85 -19.34
N ILE A 180 -45.40 3.71 -19.91
CA ILE A 180 -44.96 4.51 -21.07
C ILE A 180 -45.83 4.20 -22.31
N SER A 181 -46.16 2.93 -22.57
CA SER A 181 -47.03 2.54 -23.70
C SER A 181 -48.47 3.05 -23.51
N ASP A 182 -49.04 2.89 -22.31
CA ASP A 182 -50.38 3.37 -21.98
C ASP A 182 -50.47 4.91 -22.10
N LEU A 183 -49.44 5.64 -21.66
CA LEU A 183 -49.32 7.09 -21.86
C LEU A 183 -49.19 7.48 -23.34
N GLY A 184 -48.39 6.74 -24.13
CA GLY A 184 -48.26 6.96 -25.57
C GLY A 184 -49.60 6.86 -26.30
N ASN A 185 -50.38 5.82 -26.01
CA ASN A 185 -51.72 5.61 -26.55
C ASN A 185 -52.68 6.79 -26.21
N VAL A 186 -52.57 7.35 -24.99
CA VAL A 186 -53.36 8.52 -24.57
C VAL A 186 -52.93 9.79 -25.32
N VAL A 187 -51.62 10.01 -25.52
CA VAL A 187 -51.10 11.15 -26.28
C VAL A 187 -51.52 11.07 -27.74
N GLU A 188 -51.38 9.91 -28.39
CA GLU A 188 -51.84 9.70 -29.77
C GLU A 188 -53.36 9.93 -29.90
N GLY A 189 -54.15 9.41 -28.97
CA GLY A 189 -55.60 9.64 -28.91
C GLY A 189 -55.97 11.12 -28.75
N LEU A 190 -55.18 11.90 -28.01
CA LEU A 190 -55.36 13.36 -27.87
C LEU A 190 -54.97 14.10 -29.16
N VAL A 191 -53.81 13.80 -29.74
CA VAL A 191 -53.35 14.41 -31.01
C VAL A 191 -54.36 14.15 -32.12
N ASN A 192 -54.85 12.91 -32.27
CA ASN A 192 -55.87 12.57 -33.26
C ASN A 192 -57.20 13.29 -33.02
N ARG A 193 -57.63 13.50 -31.77
CA ARG A 193 -58.84 14.28 -31.46
C ARG A 193 -58.67 15.78 -31.74
N ILE A 194 -57.49 16.35 -31.43
CA ILE A 194 -57.16 17.75 -31.74
C ILE A 194 -57.10 17.94 -33.25
N GLY A 195 -56.37 17.10 -33.98
CA GLY A 195 -56.24 17.17 -35.45
C GLY A 195 -57.59 17.06 -36.17
N ASN A 196 -58.46 16.14 -35.75
CA ASN A 196 -59.83 16.05 -36.28
C ASN A 196 -60.70 17.27 -35.95
N THR A 197 -60.43 17.97 -34.85
CA THR A 197 -61.15 19.20 -34.48
C THR A 197 -60.66 20.38 -35.30
N VAL A 198 -59.34 20.57 -35.40
CA VAL A 198 -58.70 21.57 -36.25
C VAL A 198 -59.12 21.38 -37.71
N LYS A 199 -59.10 20.15 -38.24
CA LYS A 199 -59.56 19.87 -39.60
C LYS A 199 -61.01 20.32 -39.81
N LYS A 200 -61.95 19.92 -38.94
CA LYS A 200 -63.36 20.36 -39.05
C LYS A 200 -63.52 21.88 -39.04
N THR A 201 -62.74 22.59 -38.21
CA THR A 201 -62.74 24.05 -38.18
C THR A 201 -62.18 24.64 -39.48
N VAL A 202 -61.08 24.09 -40.00
CA VAL A 202 -60.49 24.52 -41.29
C VAL A 202 -61.44 24.25 -42.45
N ASP A 203 -62.05 23.06 -42.51
CA ASP A 203 -63.06 22.70 -43.52
C ASP A 203 -64.26 23.68 -43.45
N GLN A 204 -64.75 24.03 -42.25
CA GLN A 204 -65.82 25.01 -42.06
C GLN A 204 -65.44 26.44 -42.49
N PHE A 205 -64.22 26.90 -42.18
CA PHE A 205 -63.71 28.18 -42.66
C PHE A 205 -63.50 28.17 -44.18
N GLY A 206 -63.01 27.07 -44.75
CA GLY A 206 -62.83 26.87 -46.18
C GLY A 206 -64.14 27.05 -46.94
N ASN A 207 -65.18 26.29 -46.58
CA ASN A 207 -66.52 26.41 -47.17
C ASN A 207 -67.13 27.82 -46.98
N THR A 208 -66.80 28.51 -45.88
CA THR A 208 -67.26 29.89 -45.64
C THR A 208 -66.55 30.89 -46.55
N VAL A 209 -65.24 30.71 -46.78
CA VAL A 209 -64.45 31.50 -47.73
C VAL A 209 -64.89 31.21 -49.16
N GLU A 210 -65.16 29.95 -49.52
CA GLU A 210 -65.70 29.53 -50.82
C GLU A 210 -67.01 30.26 -51.14
N VAL A 211 -68.00 30.25 -50.22
CA VAL A 211 -69.26 31.00 -50.40
C VAL A 211 -69.07 32.53 -50.52
N VAL A 212 -68.06 33.09 -49.85
CA VAL A 212 -67.72 34.53 -49.97
C VAL A 212 -66.99 34.81 -51.29
N VAL A 213 -66.12 33.90 -51.75
CA VAL A 213 -65.44 33.98 -53.05
C VAL A 213 -66.45 33.84 -54.17
N ASP A 214 -67.34 32.84 -54.16
CA ASP A 214 -68.44 32.70 -55.13
C ASP A 214 -69.29 33.99 -55.20
N GLY A 215 -69.66 34.55 -54.04
CA GLY A 215 -70.42 35.80 -53.98
C GLY A 215 -69.65 37.00 -54.56
N LEU A 216 -68.34 37.06 -54.33
CA LEU A 216 -67.46 38.05 -54.92
C LEU A 216 -67.21 37.81 -56.41
N GLU A 217 -67.05 36.57 -56.88
CA GLU A 217 -66.86 36.23 -58.29
C GLU A 217 -68.12 36.49 -59.11
N ASN A 218 -69.32 36.28 -58.57
CA ASN A 218 -70.56 36.71 -59.22
C ASN A 218 -70.66 38.25 -59.28
N THR A 219 -70.25 38.96 -58.23
CA THR A 219 -70.27 40.43 -58.19
C THR A 219 -69.21 41.04 -59.11
N VAL A 220 -67.99 40.48 -59.09
CA VAL A 220 -66.85 40.87 -59.92
C VAL A 220 -67.06 40.43 -61.35
N GLY A 221 -67.72 39.30 -61.61
CA GLY A 221 -68.16 38.89 -62.94
C GLY A 221 -69.11 39.91 -63.55
N TRP A 222 -70.15 40.33 -62.83
CA TRP A 222 -71.01 41.43 -63.27
C TRP A 222 -70.23 42.73 -63.53
N VAL A 223 -69.28 43.09 -62.67
CA VAL A 223 -68.39 44.25 -62.89
C VAL A 223 -67.41 44.03 -64.06
N ILE A 224 -66.99 42.80 -64.36
CA ILE A 224 -66.09 42.44 -65.47
C ILE A 224 -66.84 42.35 -66.80
N ASP A 225 -68.14 42.07 -66.80
CA ASP A 225 -68.99 42.21 -67.99
C ASP A 225 -69.21 43.71 -68.28
N GLU A 226 -69.62 44.50 -67.28
CA GLU A 226 -69.84 45.95 -67.40
C GLU A 226 -68.54 46.73 -67.73
N LEU A 227 -67.41 46.37 -67.09
CA LEU A 227 -66.08 46.86 -67.48
C LEU A 227 -65.55 46.15 -68.74
N GLY A 228 -66.12 45.01 -69.14
CA GLY A 228 -65.70 44.22 -70.30
C GLY A 228 -66.18 44.82 -71.60
N ASP A 229 -67.35 45.47 -71.59
CA ASP A 229 -67.78 46.37 -72.66
C ASP A 229 -66.82 47.58 -72.76
N ILE A 230 -66.45 48.19 -71.64
CA ILE A 230 -65.53 49.36 -71.56
C ILE A 230 -64.06 49.00 -71.89
N VAL A 231 -63.63 47.79 -71.58
CA VAL A 231 -62.27 47.28 -71.88
C VAL A 231 -62.25 46.54 -73.22
N GLY A 232 -63.39 46.19 -73.80
CA GLY A 232 -63.53 45.91 -75.22
C GLY A 232 -63.21 47.16 -76.05
N GLU A 233 -63.73 48.32 -75.64
CA GLU A 233 -63.27 49.63 -76.16
C GLU A 233 -61.76 49.82 -75.92
N THR A 234 -61.28 49.64 -74.68
CA THR A 234 -59.91 50.09 -74.29
C THR A 234 -58.77 49.11 -74.65
N ALA A 235 -58.96 47.79 -74.61
CA ALA A 235 -57.91 46.81 -74.90
C ALA A 235 -57.61 46.69 -76.41
N SER A 236 -58.56 47.12 -77.24
CA SER A 236 -58.35 47.39 -78.67
C SER A 236 -57.17 48.35 -78.90
N ASP A 237 -56.92 49.29 -77.98
CA ASP A 237 -55.82 50.26 -78.09
C ASP A 237 -54.47 49.70 -77.59
N LEU A 238 -54.47 48.76 -76.63
CA LEU A 238 -53.27 48.38 -75.86
C LEU A 238 -52.63 47.02 -76.18
N SER A 239 -53.18 46.21 -77.09
CA SER A 239 -52.68 44.85 -77.42
C SER A 239 -51.30 44.78 -78.14
N ASN A 240 -50.44 45.80 -77.99
CA ASN A 240 -49.25 46.04 -78.79
C ASN A 240 -47.89 45.73 -78.07
N LEU A 241 -47.83 45.10 -76.88
CA LEU A 241 -46.64 45.26 -75.99
C LEU A 241 -46.10 44.07 -75.09
N ALA A 242 -45.67 42.94 -75.69
CA ALA A 242 -44.50 42.05 -75.27
C ALA A 242 -44.49 41.15 -73.96
N ASN A 243 -43.47 40.25 -73.80
CA ASN A 243 -43.41 39.07 -72.83
C ASN A 243 -41.98 38.33 -72.61
N GLY A 244 -41.62 37.62 -71.48
CA GLY A 244 -40.43 36.63 -71.20
C GLY A 244 -39.34 36.91 -70.07
N THR A 245 -38.26 36.17 -69.57
CA THR A 245 -37.72 34.74 -69.26
C THR A 245 -36.15 34.75 -68.86
N THR A 246 -35.25 33.87 -68.28
CA THR A 246 -34.96 32.63 -67.38
C THR A 246 -33.39 32.25 -67.39
N ASN A 247 -32.52 31.44 -66.66
CA ASN A 247 -32.20 30.62 -65.38
C ASN A 247 -30.62 30.21 -65.37
N GLU A 248 -29.80 29.34 -64.62
CA GLU A 248 -29.71 28.38 -63.42
C GLU A 248 -28.24 27.78 -63.06
N TYR A 249 -28.01 26.92 -62.00
CA TYR A 249 -26.98 25.75 -61.76
C TYR A 249 -25.67 25.66 -60.77
N VAL A 250 -24.95 24.47 -60.54
CA VAL A 250 -23.97 23.96 -59.40
C VAL A 250 -22.71 22.98 -59.80
N ASP A 251 -21.73 22.20 -59.13
CA ASP A 251 -21.16 21.60 -57.79
C ASP A 251 -19.65 20.93 -57.91
N LEU A 252 -18.71 20.14 -57.16
CA LEU A 252 -18.28 19.26 -55.92
C LEU A 252 -16.64 19.13 -55.70
N ASN A 253 -15.71 18.30 -55.01
CA ASN A 253 -15.37 17.14 -54.01
C ASN A 253 -13.77 17.09 -53.54
N GLU A 254 -12.85 16.22 -52.89
CA GLU A 254 -12.44 14.85 -52.21
C GLU A 254 -10.96 14.89 -51.44
N ASP A 255 -10.05 14.03 -50.78
CA ASP A 255 -9.65 12.59 -50.26
C ASP A 255 -8.44 12.41 -49.12
N THR A 256 -7.61 11.28 -48.89
CA THR A 256 -6.78 10.73 -47.65
C THR A 256 -5.35 9.93 -47.85
N GLU A 257 -4.45 9.17 -47.05
CA GLU A 257 -3.95 8.62 -45.65
C GLU A 257 -2.42 7.95 -45.65
N PHE A 258 -1.57 7.19 -44.81
CA PHE A 258 -1.26 6.54 -43.41
C PHE A 258 0.25 5.87 -43.13
N GLY A 259 0.72 5.20 -41.97
CA GLY A 259 2.08 4.41 -41.73
C GLY A 259 2.72 3.94 -40.28
N PHE A 260 3.75 2.99 -40.09
CA PHE A 260 4.37 2.34 -38.77
C PHE A 260 5.85 1.59 -38.69
N GLU A 261 6.51 1.11 -37.52
CA GLU A 261 7.94 0.47 -37.31
C GLU A 261 8.36 -0.55 -36.05
N SER A 262 9.66 -0.97 -35.65
CA SER A 262 10.15 -2.17 -34.75
C SER A 262 11.63 -2.32 -34.01
N MET A 263 12.00 -3.22 -32.97
CA MET A 263 13.40 -3.49 -32.27
C MET A 263 13.75 -4.78 -31.28
N ILE A 264 15.00 -5.02 -30.65
CA ILE A 264 15.64 -6.25 -29.90
C ILE A 264 16.77 -6.05 -28.73
N PRO A 265 17.10 -6.99 -27.73
CA PRO A 265 18.44 -7.15 -26.97
C PRO A 265 18.95 -8.58 -26.38
N ASP A 266 20.13 -8.73 -25.64
CA ASP A 266 20.88 -9.99 -25.16
C ASP A 266 21.85 -9.89 -23.88
N PHE A 267 22.32 -10.96 -23.13
CA PHE A 267 23.27 -10.98 -21.91
C PHE A 267 23.91 -12.34 -21.32
N ALA A 268 24.98 -12.33 -20.43
CA ALA A 268 25.63 -13.51 -19.72
C ALA A 268 26.55 -13.26 -18.42
N ASN A 269 26.95 -14.26 -17.55
CA ASN A 269 28.02 -14.19 -16.45
C ASN A 269 28.35 -15.49 -15.55
N ASN A 270 29.43 -15.57 -14.69
CA ASN A 270 29.76 -16.74 -13.75
C ASN A 270 30.89 -16.63 -12.58
N ARG A 271 30.71 -17.26 -11.37
CA ARG A 271 31.63 -17.82 -10.25
C ARG A 271 32.76 -17.01 -9.46
N VAL A 272 33.39 -17.37 -8.28
CA VAL A 272 33.04 -17.90 -6.88
C VAL A 272 34.27 -18.22 -5.89
N SER A 273 34.11 -18.14 -4.52
CA SER A 273 34.90 -18.74 -3.34
C SER A 273 36.23 -18.07 -2.80
N HIS A 274 36.88 -18.30 -1.60
CA HIS A 274 36.75 -19.15 -0.34
C HIS A 274 37.57 -18.62 0.93
N LYS A 275 37.21 -18.89 2.24
CA LYS A 275 37.77 -18.30 3.53
C LYS A 275 38.70 -19.19 4.46
N SER A 276 39.09 -18.73 5.67
CA SER A 276 40.01 -19.36 6.69
C SER A 276 39.68 -19.12 8.22
N ASN A 277 40.63 -19.41 9.15
CA ASN A 277 40.48 -19.98 10.54
C ASN A 277 40.50 -19.02 11.79
N ASP A 278 40.65 -19.60 13.01
CA ASP A 278 39.69 -19.44 14.13
C ASP A 278 40.27 -19.30 15.58
N ASP A 279 41.49 -18.75 15.82
CA ASP A 279 42.05 -18.57 17.20
C ASP A 279 42.55 -17.14 17.52
N ASP A 280 43.03 -16.37 16.52
CA ASP A 280 43.07 -14.90 16.58
C ASP A 280 41.63 -14.37 16.38
N GLN A 281 40.77 -14.35 17.40
CA GLN A 281 39.33 -14.03 17.22
C GLN A 281 38.79 -12.96 18.17
N ALA A 282 37.87 -12.15 17.65
CA ALA A 282 36.85 -11.46 18.45
C ALA A 282 35.62 -12.36 18.63
N GLN A 283 34.64 -11.91 19.42
CA GLN A 283 33.28 -12.44 19.40
C GLN A 283 32.38 -11.43 18.70
N VAL A 284 31.63 -11.89 17.69
CA VAL A 284 30.75 -11.03 16.90
C VAL A 284 29.36 -11.64 16.88
N ARG A 285 28.33 -10.81 17.01
CA ARG A 285 26.93 -11.16 16.65
C ARG A 285 26.39 -10.15 15.64
N PHE A 286 25.28 -10.51 15.00
CA PHE A 286 24.59 -9.66 14.04
C PHE A 286 23.14 -9.38 14.48
N VAL A 287 22.66 -8.17 14.15
CA VAL A 287 21.29 -7.73 14.39
C VAL A 287 20.76 -7.06 13.13
N HIS A 288 19.61 -7.55 12.63
CA HIS A 288 19.01 -7.04 11.40
C HIS A 288 17.87 -6.06 11.71
N LEU A 289 18.11 -4.75 11.58
CA LEU A 289 17.12 -3.70 11.83
C LEU A 289 16.68 -2.95 10.55
N SER A 290 17.07 -3.40 9.35
CA SER A 290 16.63 -2.81 8.07
C SER A 290 15.24 -3.37 7.69
N PRO A 291 14.16 -2.56 7.69
CA PRO A 291 12.79 -3.08 7.70
C PRO A 291 12.20 -3.46 6.34
N ASN A 292 12.87 -3.15 5.23
CA ASN A 292 12.41 -3.51 3.88
C ASN A 292 13.31 -4.53 3.17
N ALA A 293 14.45 -4.90 3.77
CA ALA A 293 15.26 -6.00 3.28
C ALA A 293 14.63 -7.35 3.70
N PRO A 294 14.79 -8.42 2.91
CA PRO A 294 14.43 -9.77 3.33
C PRO A 294 15.39 -10.25 4.45
N ALA A 295 15.28 -11.53 4.85
CA ALA A 295 16.32 -12.17 5.62
C ALA A 295 17.69 -12.08 4.91
N VAL A 296 18.77 -11.98 5.69
CA VAL A 296 20.12 -11.77 5.14
C VAL A 296 21.15 -12.80 5.63
N ASP A 297 22.06 -13.15 4.73
CA ASP A 297 23.32 -13.79 5.02
C ASP A 297 24.41 -12.72 5.19
N ILE A 298 25.26 -12.86 6.21
CA ILE A 298 26.47 -12.05 6.39
C ILE A 298 27.68 -12.90 5.99
N THR A 299 28.51 -12.43 5.06
CA THR A 299 29.65 -13.20 4.53
C THR A 299 30.92 -12.36 4.46
N LEU A 300 32.08 -13.02 4.37
CA LEU A 300 33.28 -12.37 3.82
C LEU A 300 33.19 -12.30 2.28
N PRO A 301 34.08 -11.58 1.57
CA PRO A 301 34.03 -11.42 0.12
C PRO A 301 34.19 -12.73 -0.67
N ASP A 302 34.83 -13.69 -0.02
CA ASP A 302 35.05 -15.07 -0.45
C ASP A 302 33.83 -15.99 -0.35
N GLY A 303 32.71 -15.49 0.19
CA GLY A 303 31.43 -16.21 0.26
C GLY A 303 31.25 -17.16 1.44
N THR A 304 32.23 -17.33 2.35
CA THR A 304 31.97 -18.07 3.59
C THR A 304 31.10 -17.23 4.52
N LYS A 305 29.93 -17.78 4.86
CA LYS A 305 28.95 -17.15 5.73
C LYS A 305 29.41 -17.14 7.19
N LEU A 306 29.03 -16.09 7.90
CA LEU A 306 29.14 -15.90 9.35
C LEU A 306 27.78 -16.11 9.99
N PHE A 307 26.79 -15.35 9.51
CA PHE A 307 25.38 -15.45 9.90
C PHE A 307 24.54 -15.79 8.67
N VAL A 308 23.43 -16.49 8.86
CA VAL A 308 22.61 -17.05 7.79
C VAL A 308 21.13 -16.87 8.10
N ASP A 309 20.33 -16.60 7.07
CA ASP A 309 18.86 -16.48 7.14
C ASP A 309 18.32 -15.54 8.25
N THR A 310 19.13 -14.60 8.73
CA THR A 310 18.78 -13.74 9.85
C THR A 310 17.67 -12.79 9.43
N ALA A 311 16.51 -12.89 10.07
CA ALA A 311 15.29 -12.15 9.75
C ALA A 311 15.25 -10.75 10.41
N TYR A 312 14.35 -9.89 9.95
CA TYR A 312 14.21 -8.53 10.51
C TYR A 312 13.75 -8.54 11.99
N LYS A 313 14.52 -7.85 12.82
CA LYS A 313 14.57 -7.81 14.30
C LYS A 313 15.16 -9.06 14.99
N GLU A 314 15.73 -9.98 14.24
CA GLU A 314 16.48 -11.10 14.82
C GLU A 314 17.84 -10.63 15.34
N VAL A 315 18.29 -11.29 16.41
CA VAL A 315 19.62 -11.15 17.02
C VAL A 315 20.25 -12.53 17.00
N THR A 316 21.45 -12.65 16.43
CA THR A 316 22.17 -13.92 16.46
C THR A 316 22.88 -14.14 17.80
N ASP A 317 23.22 -15.39 18.11
CA ASP A 317 24.28 -15.68 19.07
C ASP A 317 25.62 -15.04 18.64
N TYR A 318 26.53 -14.87 19.59
CA TYR A 318 27.93 -14.54 19.29
C TYR A 318 28.68 -15.75 18.72
N ILE A 319 29.52 -15.51 17.71
CA ILE A 319 30.45 -16.50 17.13
C ILE A 319 31.88 -15.95 17.13
N PRO A 320 32.92 -16.81 17.11
CA PRO A 320 34.27 -16.38 16.76
C PRO A 320 34.34 -15.80 15.34
N VAL A 321 35.05 -14.67 15.20
CA VAL A 321 35.40 -14.07 13.91
C VAL A 321 36.82 -13.53 13.97
N GLY A 322 37.58 -13.73 12.88
CA GLY A 322 38.97 -13.32 12.72
C GLY A 322 39.25 -11.89 13.17
N ALA A 323 40.09 -11.77 14.18
CA ALA A 323 40.65 -10.52 14.65
C ALA A 323 41.65 -9.95 13.62
N GLY A 324 41.83 -8.62 13.67
CA GLY A 324 42.44 -7.85 12.60
C GLY A 324 41.39 -7.20 11.70
N THR A 325 41.74 -6.94 10.44
CA THR A 325 40.90 -6.20 9.49
C THR A 325 40.27 -7.14 8.47
N VAL A 326 38.94 -7.09 8.33
CA VAL A 326 38.16 -7.88 7.37
C VAL A 326 37.17 -7.01 6.60
N ASP A 327 36.82 -7.42 5.39
CA ASP A 327 35.65 -6.89 4.69
C ASP A 327 34.42 -7.75 5.03
N LEU A 328 33.28 -7.14 5.33
CA LEU A 328 31.99 -7.83 5.45
C LEU A 328 31.08 -7.54 4.25
N GLN A 329 30.16 -8.46 3.98
CA GLN A 329 29.13 -8.33 2.94
C GLN A 329 27.77 -8.75 3.48
N VAL A 330 26.76 -7.92 3.24
CA VAL A 330 25.35 -8.26 3.49
C VAL A 330 24.73 -8.75 2.18
N ARG A 331 24.04 -9.89 2.21
CA ARG A 331 23.45 -10.54 1.05
C ARG A 331 22.01 -10.97 1.36
N PRO A 332 21.02 -10.71 0.50
CA PRO A 332 19.69 -11.31 0.64
C PRO A 332 19.81 -12.84 0.64
N THR A 333 19.24 -13.52 1.63
CA THR A 333 19.40 -14.97 1.79
C THR A 333 18.92 -15.74 0.57
N GLY A 334 19.66 -16.81 0.22
CA GLY A 334 19.41 -17.59 -0.99
C GLY A 334 19.92 -16.94 -2.29
N THR A 335 20.47 -15.72 -2.24
CA THR A 335 21.02 -15.02 -3.42
C THR A 335 22.55 -14.93 -3.38
N ASN A 336 23.15 -14.71 -4.56
CA ASN A 336 24.56 -14.34 -4.69
C ASN A 336 24.76 -12.81 -4.87
N GLN A 337 23.72 -12.01 -4.69
CA GLN A 337 23.80 -10.55 -4.75
C GLN A 337 24.48 -10.02 -3.48
N VAL A 338 25.41 -9.08 -3.63
CA VAL A 338 25.91 -8.27 -2.51
C VAL A 338 25.04 -7.03 -2.45
N ALA A 339 24.28 -6.87 -1.37
CA ALA A 339 23.45 -5.68 -1.14
C ALA A 339 24.26 -4.55 -0.51
N LEU A 340 25.17 -4.89 0.42
CA LEU A 340 26.09 -3.95 1.06
C LEU A 340 27.49 -4.56 1.15
N ARG A 341 28.52 -3.72 0.96
CA ARG A 341 29.93 -4.01 1.27
C ARG A 341 30.36 -3.10 2.41
N ILE A 342 31.02 -3.68 3.41
CA ILE A 342 31.46 -2.98 4.62
C ILE A 342 32.99 -3.20 4.68
N PRO A 343 33.79 -2.32 4.07
CA PRO A 343 35.22 -2.55 3.93
C PRO A 343 36.01 -2.13 5.18
N ASN A 344 37.11 -2.83 5.47
CA ASN A 344 38.02 -2.53 6.58
C ASN A 344 37.39 -2.55 8.00
N VAL A 345 36.45 -3.46 8.26
CA VAL A 345 35.95 -3.71 9.63
C VAL A 345 37.11 -4.23 10.49
N ILE A 346 37.36 -3.60 11.64
CA ILE A 346 38.40 -4.01 12.58
C ILE A 346 37.76 -4.75 13.75
N PHE A 347 38.30 -5.94 14.03
CA PHE A 347 37.94 -6.76 15.18
C PHE A 347 39.17 -6.96 16.06
N ASP A 348 39.18 -6.42 17.29
CA ASP A 348 40.30 -6.62 18.21
C ASP A 348 40.19 -7.95 18.97
N PRO A 349 41.33 -8.63 19.24
CA PRO A 349 41.32 -10.00 19.76
C PRO A 349 40.72 -10.09 21.17
N GLY A 350 39.71 -10.94 21.32
CA GLY A 350 38.98 -11.16 22.56
C GLY A 350 37.91 -10.11 22.90
N GLN A 351 37.70 -9.09 22.07
CA GLN A 351 36.61 -8.11 22.23
C GLN A 351 35.26 -8.69 21.77
N MET A 352 34.16 -8.09 22.24
CA MET A 352 32.80 -8.40 21.83
C MET A 352 32.24 -7.26 20.95
N TYR A 353 31.60 -7.61 19.85
CA TYR A 353 30.98 -6.64 18.95
C TYR A 353 29.59 -7.06 18.47
N THR A 354 28.74 -6.06 18.27
CA THR A 354 27.47 -6.21 17.57
C THR A 354 27.51 -5.44 16.25
N VAL A 355 27.25 -6.15 15.14
CA VAL A 355 27.02 -5.54 13.83
C VAL A 355 25.52 -5.33 13.64
N TYR A 356 25.09 -4.09 13.46
CA TYR A 356 23.70 -3.72 13.18
C TYR A 356 23.51 -3.37 11.72
N ALA A 357 22.68 -4.09 10.96
CA ALA A 357 22.21 -3.61 9.66
C ALA A 357 21.02 -2.66 9.84
N ILE A 358 21.08 -1.46 9.28
CA ILE A 358 20.07 -0.40 9.41
C ILE A 358 19.73 0.20 8.04
N GLY A 359 18.73 1.08 7.99
CA GLY A 359 18.33 1.79 6.76
C GLY A 359 17.52 0.91 5.81
N LEU A 360 17.47 1.27 4.53
CA LEU A 360 16.60 0.66 3.52
C LEU A 360 17.38 0.11 2.33
N LEU A 361 17.14 -1.16 2.01
CA LEU A 361 17.58 -1.77 0.76
C LEU A 361 16.96 -1.02 -0.42
N ASN A 362 17.79 -0.34 -1.22
CA ASN A 362 17.39 0.54 -2.31
C ASN A 362 16.44 1.69 -1.90
N GLY A 363 16.54 2.20 -0.67
CA GLY A 363 15.77 3.35 -0.18
C GLY A 363 16.64 4.44 0.46
N ASN A 364 16.00 5.36 1.18
CA ASN A 364 16.66 6.42 1.96
C ASN A 364 16.12 6.37 3.42
N PRO A 365 16.97 6.29 4.46
CA PRO A 365 18.42 6.19 4.39
C PRO A 365 18.83 4.85 3.74
N PRO A 366 19.98 4.79 3.05
CA PRO A 366 20.43 3.57 2.40
C PRO A 366 20.72 2.45 3.40
N LEU A 367 20.70 1.19 2.94
CA LEU A 367 21.13 0.04 3.73
C LEU A 367 22.61 0.23 4.13
N GLU A 368 22.84 0.33 5.43
CA GLU A 368 24.15 0.51 6.06
C GLU A 368 24.35 -0.53 7.16
N ALA A 369 25.59 -0.71 7.62
CA ALA A 369 25.91 -1.53 8.77
C ALA A 369 26.82 -0.78 9.74
N ILE A 370 26.40 -0.64 10.99
CA ILE A 370 27.14 0.02 12.05
C ILE A 370 27.68 -1.03 13.02
N LEU A 371 28.94 -0.87 13.42
CA LEU A 371 29.62 -1.72 14.40
C LEU A 371 29.67 -1.00 15.75
N PHE A 372 29.20 -1.66 16.81
CA PHE A 372 29.44 -1.22 18.19
C PHE A 372 30.26 -2.27 18.95
N GLU A 373 31.20 -1.80 19.77
CA GLU A 373 31.85 -2.61 20.80
C GLU A 373 30.89 -2.81 21.99
N ASP A 374 30.90 -4.01 22.55
CA ASP A 374 30.11 -4.40 23.72
C ASP A 374 31.02 -4.57 24.95
N GLN A 375 30.49 -4.28 26.14
CA GLN A 375 31.32 -4.08 27.35
C GLN A 375 31.64 -5.41 28.05
N MET A 376 32.94 -5.74 28.14
CA MET A 376 33.48 -6.93 28.83
C MET A 376 33.35 -6.93 30.36
#